data_AF-A0A0N8RYP1-F1
#
_entry.id   AF-A0A0N8RYP1-F1
#
_cell.length_a   1.000
_cell.length_b   1.000
_cell.length_c   1.000
_cell.angle_alpha   90.00
_cell.angle_beta   90.00
_cell.angle_gamma   90.00
#
_symmetry.space_group_name_H-M   'P 1'
#
loop_
_entity.id
_entity.type
_entity.pdbx_description
1 polymer ?
#
loop_
_entity_poly.entity_id
_entity_poly.type
_entity_poly.pdbx_seq_one_letter_code
_entity_poly.pdbx_strand_id
1 'polypeptide(L)' 'MNFYPFNDIETISPRPMLFIAGSKAHSLEFSEEAYKLAGQPKQLIIVPEAGHVDLYDRVDLIPFDKLGEFFKNNLK' A
#
# COMPACT_ATOMS: atom_id res chain seq x y z
N MET A 1 13.68 -21.70 -8.91
CA MET A 1 12.93 -21.37 -7.67
C MET A 1 11.90 -20.33 -8.07
N ASN A 2 10.61 -20.61 -7.90
CA ASN A 2 9.55 -19.63 -8.18
C ASN A 2 9.39 -18.75 -6.94
N PHE A 3 9.29 -17.43 -7.11
CA PHE A 3 9.02 -16.49 -6.03
C PHE A 3 7.55 -16.11 -6.03
N TYR A 4 6.90 -16.23 -4.87
CA TYR A 4 5.49 -15.88 -4.67
C TYR A 4 5.42 -14.74 -3.65
N PRO A 5 5.15 -13.49 -4.08
CA PRO A 5 5.40 -12.29 -3.27
C PRO A 5 4.53 -12.17 -2.01
N PHE A 6 3.40 -12.87 -1.95
CA PHE A 6 2.46 -12.78 -0.82
C PHE A 6 2.49 -13.97 0.12
N ASN A 7 3.33 -14.97 -0.15
CA ASN A 7 3.54 -16.05 0.82
C ASN A 7 4.08 -15.47 2.12
N ASP A 8 3.48 -15.88 3.24
CA ASP A 8 3.84 -15.47 4.59
C ASP A 8 3.73 -13.95 4.86
N ILE A 9 2.99 -13.19 4.03
CA ILE A 9 2.82 -11.73 4.20
C ILE A 9 2.22 -11.36 5.57
N GLU A 10 1.42 -12.24 6.16
CA GLU A 10 0.87 -12.09 7.50
C GLU A 10 1.94 -12.02 8.59
N THR A 11 3.11 -12.62 8.36
CA THR A 11 4.26 -12.60 9.29
C THR A 11 4.94 -11.23 9.40
N ILE A 12 4.52 -10.27 8.57
CA ILE A 12 4.92 -8.86 8.76
C ILE A 12 4.36 -8.33 10.09
N SER A 13 3.16 -8.77 10.49
CA SER A 13 2.58 -8.48 11.80
C SER A 13 3.54 -8.86 12.94
N PRO A 14 3.65 -8.06 14.02
CA PRO A 14 2.84 -6.89 14.38
C PRO A 14 3.35 -5.57 13.78
N ARG A 15 4.30 -5.59 12.84
CA ARG A 15 4.76 -4.36 12.18
C ARG A 15 3.63 -3.83 11.29
N PRO A 16 3.38 -2.51 11.30
CA PRO A 16 2.30 -1.92 10.52
C PRO A 16 2.60 -1.95 9.03
N MET A 17 1.56 -2.11 8.21
CA MET A 17 1.64 -1.99 6.76
C MET A 17 0.64 -0.98 6.21
N LEU A 18 1.12 -0.17 5.25
CA LEU A 18 0.32 0.79 4.51
C LEU A 18 0.43 0.48 3.02
N PHE A 19 -0.71 0.20 2.39
CA PHE A 19 -0.85 0.04 0.95
C PHE A 19 -1.47 1.32 0.37
N ILE A 20 -0.98 1.77 -0.79
CA ILE A 20 -1.50 2.93 -1.51
C ILE A 20 -1.64 2.56 -2.99
N ALA A 21 -2.83 2.72 -3.54
CA ALA A 21 -3.10 2.44 -4.95
C ALA A 21 -4.13 3.44 -5.51
N GLY A 22 -4.06 3.70 -6.81
CA GLY A 22 -5.05 4.54 -7.49
C GLY A 22 -6.32 3.76 -7.83
N SER A 23 -7.50 4.40 -7.73
CA SER A 23 -8.80 3.74 -7.98
C SER A 23 -9.01 3.32 -9.43
N LYS A 24 -8.25 3.88 -10.37
CA LYS A 24 -8.25 3.53 -11.80
C LYS A 24 -6.99 2.76 -12.22
N ALA A 25 -6.15 2.38 -11.28
CA ALA A 25 -4.97 1.60 -11.58
C ALA A 25 -5.39 0.17 -11.96
N HIS A 26 -4.99 -0.30 -13.15
CA HIS A 26 -5.15 -1.71 -13.53
C HIS A 26 -4.49 -2.67 -12.53
N SER A 27 -3.49 -2.18 -11.79
CA SER A 27 -2.74 -2.91 -10.77
C SER A 27 -3.36 -2.84 -9.36
N LEU A 28 -4.56 -2.25 -9.20
CA LEU A 28 -5.20 -2.09 -7.89
C LEU A 28 -5.41 -3.44 -7.20
N GLU A 29 -5.80 -4.47 -7.96
CA GLU A 29 -6.05 -5.83 -7.48
C GLU A 29 -4.88 -6.43 -6.67
N PHE A 30 -3.64 -6.08 -7.02
CA PHE A 30 -2.46 -6.56 -6.28
C PHE A 30 -2.40 -5.97 -4.85
N SER A 31 -2.77 -4.70 -4.69
CA SER A 31 -2.80 -4.06 -3.37
C SER A 31 -3.99 -4.54 -2.54
N GLU A 32 -5.15 -4.79 -3.18
CA GLU A 32 -6.31 -5.35 -2.50
C GLU A 32 -6.07 -6.78 -2.00
N GLU A 33 -5.46 -7.64 -2.82
CA GLU A 33 -5.14 -9.01 -2.42
C GLU A 33 -4.05 -9.03 -1.33
N ALA A 34 -2.99 -8.23 -1.48
CA ALA A 34 -1.98 -8.09 -0.44
C ALA A 34 -2.59 -7.58 0.89
N TYR A 35 -3.47 -6.57 0.82
CA TYR A 35 -4.18 -6.06 1.99
C TYR A 35 -5.08 -7.12 2.61
N LYS A 36 -5.78 -7.93 1.82
CA LYS A 36 -6.63 -9.02 2.32
C LYS A 36 -5.81 -10.05 3.10
N LEU A 37 -4.67 -10.48 2.55
CA LEU A 37 -3.79 -11.50 3.13
C LEU A 37 -2.95 -11.00 4.32
N ALA A 38 -2.63 -9.71 4.35
CA ALA A 38 -1.84 -9.08 5.40
C ALA A 38 -2.38 -9.30 6.83
N GLY A 39 -1.46 -9.41 7.81
CA GLY A 39 -1.81 -9.33 9.23
C GLY A 39 -2.11 -7.89 9.69
N GLN A 40 -2.68 -7.73 10.88
CA GLN A 40 -2.88 -6.41 11.51
C GLN A 40 -1.62 -5.94 12.25
N PRO A 41 -1.37 -4.62 12.41
CA PRO A 41 -2.16 -3.50 11.90
C PRO A 41 -1.89 -3.22 10.41
N LYS A 42 -2.94 -3.02 9.62
CA LYS A 42 -2.85 -2.73 8.18
C LYS A 42 -3.82 -1.64 7.73
N GLN A 43 -3.42 -0.89 6.69
CA GLN A 43 -4.21 0.17 6.08
C GLN A 43 -4.14 0.09 4.55
N LEU A 44 -5.23 0.40 3.87
CA LEU A 44 -5.28 0.57 2.41
C LEU A 44 -5.86 1.95 2.08
N ILE A 45 -5.09 2.75 1.35
CA ILE A 45 -5.50 4.04 0.81
C ILE A 45 -5.76 3.87 -0.69
N ILE A 46 -6.99 4.18 -1.10
CA ILE A 46 -7.37 4.25 -2.52
C ILE A 46 -7.40 5.72 -2.91
N VAL A 47 -6.51 6.13 -3.80
CA VAL A 47 -6.44 7.50 -4.34
C VAL A 47 -7.47 7.65 -5.45
N PRO A 48 -8.52 8.47 -5.28
CA PRO A 48 -9.58 8.61 -6.28
C PRO A 48 -9.04 9.08 -7.63
N GLU A 49 -9.60 8.53 -8.70
CA GLU A 49 -9.32 8.88 -10.10
C GLU A 49 -7.88 8.63 -10.60
N ALA A 50 -6.95 8.25 -9.72
CA ALA A 50 -5.55 7.99 -10.08
C ALA A 50 -5.38 6.63 -10.77
N GLY A 51 -4.59 6.62 -11.85
CA GLY A 51 -4.07 5.43 -12.52
C GLY A 51 -2.77 4.90 -11.89
N HIS A 52 -2.20 3.85 -12.48
CA HIS A 52 -0.96 3.23 -11.99
C HIS A 52 0.23 4.20 -12.00
N VAL A 53 0.45 4.87 -13.14
CA VAL A 53 1.60 5.77 -13.33
C VAL A 53 1.38 7.15 -12.71
N ASP A 54 0.14 7.52 -12.40
CA ASP A 54 -0.16 8.82 -11.79
C ASP A 54 0.52 9.00 -10.43
N LEU A 55 0.69 7.91 -9.67
CA LEU A 55 1.38 7.93 -8.39
C LEU A 55 2.92 7.89 -8.50
N TYR A 56 3.48 7.97 -9.71
CA TYR A 56 4.93 8.02 -9.91
C TYR A 56 5.45 9.46 -9.85
N ASP A 57 4.70 10.41 -10.43
CA ASP A 57 5.18 11.78 -10.66
C ASP A 57 4.14 12.90 -10.45
N ARG A 58 2.84 12.60 -10.36
CA ARG A 58 1.81 13.61 -10.07
C ARG A 58 1.75 13.89 -8.58
N VAL A 59 2.60 14.80 -8.13
CA VAL A 59 2.80 15.15 -6.72
C VAL A 59 1.53 15.63 -6.00
N ASP A 60 0.54 16.11 -6.76
CA ASP A 60 -0.79 16.50 -6.27
C ASP A 60 -1.71 15.32 -5.98
N LEU A 61 -1.42 14.14 -6.53
CA LEU A 61 -2.16 12.89 -6.30
C LEU A 61 -1.47 11.97 -5.28
N ILE A 62 -0.14 12.05 -5.14
CA ILE A 62 0.62 11.22 -4.20
C ILE A 62 0.31 11.65 -2.76
N PRO A 63 -0.19 10.76 -1.88
CA PRO A 63 -0.56 11.12 -0.51
C PRO A 63 0.67 11.19 0.43
N PHE A 64 1.59 12.13 0.14
CA PHE A 64 2.84 12.31 0.90
C PHE A 64 2.60 12.56 2.40
N ASP A 65 1.55 13.31 2.75
CA ASP A 65 1.20 13.56 4.15
C ASP A 65 0.88 12.27 4.90
N LYS A 66 0.20 11.32 4.25
CA LYS A 66 -0.14 10.02 4.85
C LYS A 66 1.08 9.12 5.01
N LEU A 67 1.99 9.13 4.02
CA LEU A 67 3.29 8.46 4.16
C LEU A 67 4.10 9.05 5.33
N GLY A 68 4.16 10.38 5.41
CA GLY A 68 4.86 11.09 6.48
C GLY A 68 4.28 10.79 7.86
N GLU A 69 2.95 10.84 8.01
CA GLU A 69 2.24 10.46 9.23
C GLU A 69 2.53 9.01 9.63
N PHE A 70 2.43 8.08 8.68
CA PHE A 70 2.66 6.66 8.92
C PHE A 70 4.08 6.40 9.43
N PHE A 71 5.11 6.93 8.78
CA PHE A 71 6.48 6.68 9.22
C PHE A 71 6.82 7.36 10.56
N LYS A 72 6.38 8.61 10.77
CA LYS A 72 6.60 9.31 12.06
C LYS A 72 6.00 8.56 13.25
N ASN A 73 4.85 7.92 13.06
CA ASN A 73 4.17 7.20 14.13
C ASN A 73 4.77 5.81 14.41
N ASN A 74 5.42 5.19 13.42
CA ASN A 74 5.78 3.78 13.46
C ASN A 74 7.29 3.48 13.40
N LEU A 75 8.13 4.47 13.08
CA LEU A 75 9.59 4.37 13.16
C LEU A 75 10.09 5.21 14.35
N LYS A 76 10.40 4.54 15.46
CA LYS A 76 11.02 5.14 16.66
C LYS A 76 12.50 4.83 16.72
#